data_AF-A0A2V8LYV6-F1
#
_entry.id   AF-A0A2V8LYV6-F1
#
_cell.length_a   1.000
_cell.length_b   1.000
_cell.length_c   1.000
_cell.angle_alpha   90.00
_cell.angle_beta   90.00
_cell.angle_gamma   90.00
#
_symmetry.space_group_name_H-M   'P 1'
#
loop_
_entity.id
_entity.type
_entity.pdbx_description
1 polymer ?
#
loop_
_entity_poly.entity_id
_entity_poly.type
_entity_poly.pdbx_seq_one_letter_code
_entity_poly.pdbx_strand_id
1 'polypeptide(L)'
;MGVDLLSGERVLATQAIISNLTIWDTYGKLISLARTPSSVSKQLKQFRGWGAYLLFLSMDQAAAQRLKSNRIVVLTDWQEGQNYLPDQTQFIFAAAPDAGRAPEGKLALTVSTFTDAEDWFTFHEDESAHEQKDQATLELVWTRLHAAMPELGDSVELIETATPQTFYETTRRKGLPCLGRQL
;
A
#
# COMPACT_ATOMS: atom_id res chain seq x y z
N MET A 1 -3.55 3.41 34.35
CA MET A 1 -3.72 3.76 32.92
C MET A 1 -4.67 2.73 32.30
N GLY A 2 -5.37 3.02 31.19
CA GLY A 2 -6.29 2.04 30.60
C GLY A 2 -6.78 2.44 29.21
N VAL A 3 -7.52 1.54 28.57
CA VAL A 3 -8.16 1.72 27.25
C VAL A 3 -9.67 1.54 27.42
N ASP A 4 -10.44 2.45 26.84
CA ASP A 4 -11.90 2.37 26.79
C ASP A 4 -12.32 1.67 25.48
N LEU A 5 -13.14 0.63 25.58
CA LEU A 5 -13.62 -0.16 24.44
C LEU A 5 -14.97 0.39 23.93
N LEU A 6 -15.30 0.10 22.67
CA LEU A 6 -16.61 0.46 22.10
C LEU A 6 -17.79 -0.19 22.86
N SER A 7 -17.56 -1.31 23.55
CA SER A 7 -18.54 -1.95 24.44
C SER A 7 -18.88 -1.13 25.70
N GLY A 8 -18.13 -0.05 25.97
CA GLY A 8 -18.19 0.71 27.23
C GLY A 8 -17.35 0.12 28.35
N GLU A 9 -16.72 -1.04 28.14
CA GLU A 9 -15.77 -1.62 29.10
C GLU A 9 -14.47 -0.81 29.15
N ARG A 10 -13.93 -0.66 30.37
CA ARG A 10 -12.61 -0.06 30.59
C ARG A 10 -11.61 -1.12 31.03
N VAL A 11 -10.60 -1.36 30.18
CA VAL A 11 -9.50 -2.28 30.47
C VAL A 11 -8.35 -1.52 31.09
N LEU A 12 -7.92 -1.91 32.29
CA LEU A 12 -6.84 -1.25 33.01
C LEU A 12 -5.50 -1.98 32.79
N ALA A 13 -4.45 -1.19 32.57
CA ALA A 13 -3.08 -1.67 32.50
C ALA A 13 -2.32 -1.34 33.79
N THR A 14 -1.56 -2.30 34.30
CA THR A 14 -0.75 -2.18 35.52
C THR A 14 0.62 -1.57 35.25
N GLN A 15 1.16 -1.73 34.04
CA GLN A 15 2.51 -1.28 33.69
C GLN A 15 2.52 -0.35 32.46
N ALA A 16 2.01 -0.82 31.32
CA ALA A 16 2.10 -0.07 30.06
C ALA A 16 0.94 -0.42 29.11
N ILE A 17 0.69 0.48 28.15
CA ILE A 17 -0.18 0.25 27.01
C ILE A 17 0.70 0.37 25.76
N ILE A 18 0.67 -0.65 24.92
CA ILE A 18 1.41 -0.67 23.65
C ILE A 18 0.39 -0.59 22.52
N SER A 19 0.36 0.53 21.81
CA SER A 19 -0.44 0.66 20.60
C SER A 19 0.30 0.06 19.41
N ASN A 20 -0.25 -0.99 18.81
CA ASN A 20 0.21 -1.53 17.53
C ASN A 20 -0.51 -0.87 16.33
N LEU A 21 -1.14 0.28 16.55
CA LEU A 21 -1.64 1.12 15.46
C LEU A 21 -0.55 2.07 14.99
N THR A 22 -0.79 2.68 13.83
CA THR A 22 0.12 3.72 13.34
C THR A 22 0.17 4.91 14.30
N ILE A 23 1.23 5.73 14.21
CA ILE A 23 1.34 6.93 15.03
C ILE A 23 0.21 7.92 14.72
N TRP A 24 -0.23 8.01 13.46
CA TRP A 24 -1.37 8.82 13.04
C TRP A 24 -2.68 8.34 13.66
N ASP A 25 -2.96 7.03 13.66
CA ASP A 25 -4.19 6.50 14.25
C ASP A 25 -4.17 6.59 15.78
N THR A 26 -3.02 6.30 16.40
CA THR A 26 -2.89 6.36 17.86
C THR A 26 -3.14 7.78 18.37
N TYR A 27 -2.48 8.78 17.80
CA TYR A 27 -2.60 10.17 18.28
C TYR A 27 -3.71 10.98 17.61
N GLY A 28 -4.30 10.47 16.52
CA GLY A 28 -5.43 11.09 15.83
C GLY A 28 -6.79 10.54 16.27
N LYS A 29 -6.86 9.30 16.77
CA LYS A 29 -8.13 8.64 17.14
C LYS A 29 -8.19 8.20 18.60
N LEU A 30 -7.12 7.61 19.13
CA LEU A 30 -7.14 7.02 20.48
C LEU A 30 -6.72 7.99 21.58
N ILE A 31 -5.79 8.91 21.27
CA ILE A 31 -5.32 9.93 22.19
C ILE A 31 -5.87 11.28 21.73
N SER A 32 -6.50 12.03 22.64
CA SER A 32 -7.00 13.37 22.32
C SER A 32 -5.85 14.35 22.06
N LEU A 33 -6.09 15.35 21.21
CA LEU A 33 -5.11 16.39 20.89
C LEU A 33 -4.54 17.08 22.14
N ALA A 34 -5.36 17.24 23.19
CA ALA A 34 -4.93 17.82 24.48
C ALA A 34 -3.88 16.97 25.22
N ARG A 35 -3.79 15.67 24.92
CA ARG A 35 -2.83 14.72 25.50
C ARG A 35 -1.71 14.34 24.53
N THR A 36 -1.75 14.86 23.30
CA THR A 36 -0.70 14.62 22.30
C THR A 36 0.50 15.55 22.56
N PRO A 37 1.71 15.02 22.79
CA PRO A 37 2.90 15.85 22.98
C PRO A 37 3.18 16.75 21.76
N SER A 38 3.63 17.98 22.00
CA SER A 38 3.86 18.95 20.92
C SER A 38 4.92 18.51 19.91
N SER A 39 5.91 17.71 20.32
CA SER A 39 6.88 17.07 19.44
C SER A 39 6.21 16.11 18.45
N VAL A 40 5.30 15.27 18.94
CA VAL A 40 4.52 14.33 18.12
C VAL A 40 3.60 15.08 17.18
N SER A 41 2.90 16.13 17.65
CA SER A 41 2.04 16.95 16.77
C SER A 41 2.82 17.62 15.63
N LYS A 42 4.03 18.14 15.89
CA LYS A 42 4.90 18.70 14.85
C LYS A 42 5.33 17.62 13.86
N GLN A 43 5.71 16.46 14.37
CA GLN A 43 6.12 15.31 13.57
C GLN A 43 5.00 14.90 12.61
N LEU A 44 3.77 14.71 13.12
CA LEU A 44 2.62 14.30 12.31
C LEU A 44 2.29 15.28 11.17
N LYS A 45 2.53 16.58 11.36
CA LYS A 45 2.32 17.61 10.32
C LYS A 45 3.38 17.60 9.21
N GLN A 46 4.55 17.03 9.46
CA GLN A 46 5.67 17.04 8.51
C GLN A 46 5.71 15.78 7.63
N PHE A 47 5.02 14.71 8.03
CA PHE A 47 5.04 13.46 7.29
C PHE A 47 3.92 13.39 6.27
N ARG A 48 4.29 13.29 4.99
CA ARG A 48 3.41 12.78 3.94
C ARG A 48 3.22 11.28 4.16
N GLY A 49 1.98 10.85 4.33
CA GLY A 49 1.66 9.44 4.54
C GLY A 49 1.75 8.68 3.22
N TRP A 50 2.83 7.93 2.99
CA TRP A 50 2.88 7.03 1.84
C TRP A 50 1.96 5.82 2.05
N GLY A 51 1.24 5.48 0.99
CA GLY A 51 0.47 4.26 0.85
C GLY A 51 1.04 3.38 -0.25
N ALA A 52 0.38 2.26 -0.47
CA ALA A 52 0.63 1.40 -1.61
C ALA A 52 -0.69 1.18 -2.37
N TYR A 53 -0.59 1.20 -3.69
CA TYR A 53 -1.62 0.70 -4.58
C TYR A 53 -1.16 -0.65 -5.10
N LEU A 54 -2.00 -1.67 -4.98
CA LEU A 54 -1.65 -3.04 -5.33
C LEU A 54 -2.54 -3.60 -6.41
N LEU A 55 -1.92 -4.35 -7.31
CA LEU A 55 -2.58 -5.25 -8.24
C LEU A 55 -2.35 -6.68 -7.76
N PHE A 56 -3.44 -7.43 -7.60
CA PHE A 56 -3.42 -8.87 -7.43
C PHE A 56 -3.70 -9.51 -8.78
N LEU A 57 -2.74 -10.28 -9.26
CA LEU A 57 -2.71 -10.82 -10.61
C LEU A 57 -2.58 -12.35 -10.56
N SER A 58 -3.04 -13.01 -11.62
CA SER A 58 -2.65 -14.37 -11.95
C SER A 58 -1.64 -14.35 -13.09
N MET A 59 -0.69 -15.30 -13.09
CA MET A 59 0.30 -15.43 -14.15
C MET A 59 0.44 -16.90 -14.57
N ASP A 60 0.60 -17.18 -15.86
CA ASP A 60 0.94 -18.53 -16.33
C ASP A 60 2.28 -19.00 -15.75
N GLN A 61 2.36 -20.24 -15.28
CA GLN A 61 3.62 -20.82 -14.79
C GLN A 61 4.73 -20.81 -15.85
N ALA A 62 4.38 -20.99 -17.12
CA ALA A 62 5.32 -20.90 -18.24
C ALA A 62 5.90 -19.49 -18.41
N ALA A 63 5.16 -18.44 -18.03
CA ALA A 63 5.66 -17.08 -18.04
C ALA A 63 6.70 -16.85 -16.95
N ALA A 64 6.52 -17.43 -15.77
CA ALA A 64 7.47 -17.33 -14.66
C ALA A 64 8.88 -17.82 -15.04
N GLN A 65 8.96 -18.86 -15.87
CA GLN A 65 10.24 -19.42 -16.34
C GLN A 65 11.03 -18.46 -17.25
N ARG A 66 10.36 -17.46 -17.83
CA ARG A 66 11.01 -16.42 -18.66
C ARG A 66 11.60 -15.30 -17.82
N LEU A 67 11.19 -15.17 -16.55
CA LEU A 67 11.66 -14.15 -15.63
C LEU A 67 12.99 -14.54 -14.97
N LYS A 68 13.82 -13.54 -14.67
CA LYS A 68 15.11 -13.74 -13.99
C LYS A 68 14.98 -13.91 -12.48
N SER A 69 13.87 -13.46 -11.90
CA SER A 69 13.61 -13.49 -10.46
C SER A 69 12.11 -13.46 -10.21
N ASN A 70 11.67 -14.08 -9.12
CA ASN A 70 10.28 -13.99 -8.65
C ASN A 70 9.99 -12.66 -7.95
N ARG A 71 11.02 -11.87 -7.61
CA ARG A 71 10.87 -10.56 -6.99
C ARG A 71 11.79 -9.55 -7.69
N ILE A 72 11.19 -8.51 -8.25
CA ILE A 72 11.88 -7.51 -9.06
C ILE A 72 11.44 -6.13 -8.56
N VAL A 73 12.41 -5.28 -8.25
CA VAL A 73 12.18 -3.84 -8.07
C VAL A 73 12.44 -3.20 -9.42
N VAL A 74 11.42 -2.57 -9.98
CA VAL A 74 11.49 -1.94 -11.30
C VAL A 74 11.54 -0.44 -11.11
N LEU A 75 12.55 0.18 -11.72
CA LEU A 75 12.69 1.63 -11.80
C LEU A 75 12.43 2.06 -13.25
N THR A 76 11.33 2.77 -13.48
CA THR A 76 10.92 3.34 -14.77
C THR A 76 11.22 4.83 -14.79
N ASP A 77 11.66 5.35 -15.94
CA ASP A 77 11.70 6.79 -16.24
C ASP A 77 12.47 7.67 -15.25
N TRP A 78 13.40 7.10 -14.47
CA TRP A 78 14.32 7.84 -13.59
C TRP A 78 15.74 7.83 -14.15
N GLN A 79 16.41 8.98 -14.06
CA GLN A 79 17.82 9.14 -14.41
C GLN A 79 18.60 9.74 -13.25
N GLU A 80 19.89 9.44 -13.20
CA GLU A 80 20.79 9.99 -12.19
C GLU A 80 20.76 11.53 -12.20
N GLY A 81 20.63 12.14 -11.02
CA GLY A 81 20.50 13.59 -10.86
C GLY A 81 19.07 14.14 -10.95
N GLN A 82 18.07 13.33 -11.31
CA GLN A 82 16.66 13.72 -11.23
C GLN A 82 16.07 13.50 -9.83
N ASN A 83 15.08 14.32 -9.47
CA ASN A 83 14.34 14.12 -8.23
C ASN A 83 13.61 12.78 -8.26
N TYR A 84 13.80 11.98 -7.20
CA TYR A 84 13.19 10.67 -7.11
C TYR A 84 11.74 10.77 -6.61
N LEU A 85 10.79 10.38 -7.48
CA LEU A 85 9.35 10.36 -7.20
C LEU A 85 8.85 8.91 -7.19
N PRO A 86 8.83 8.24 -6.02
CA PRO A 86 8.63 6.79 -5.93
C PRO A 86 7.30 6.30 -6.52
N ASP A 87 6.25 7.12 -6.46
CA ASP A 87 4.93 6.84 -7.03
C ASP A 87 4.92 6.82 -8.57
N GLN A 88 5.86 7.53 -9.19
CA GLN A 88 5.94 7.66 -10.64
C GLN A 88 7.05 6.80 -11.24
N THR A 89 8.11 6.54 -10.49
CA THR A 89 9.32 5.91 -11.02
C THR A 89 9.54 4.50 -10.53
N GLN A 90 8.89 4.03 -9.45
CA GLN A 90 9.15 2.69 -8.93
C GLN A 90 7.88 1.85 -8.84
N PHE A 91 7.99 0.56 -9.14
CA PHE A 91 7.05 -0.45 -8.66
C PHE A 91 7.80 -1.74 -8.27
N ILE A 92 7.12 -2.61 -7.54
CA ILE A 92 7.65 -3.90 -7.10
C ILE A 92 6.77 -4.99 -7.69
N PHE A 93 7.39 -5.91 -8.42
CA PHE A 93 6.79 -7.13 -8.92
C PHE A 93 7.18 -8.30 -8.01
N ALA A 94 6.21 -9.11 -7.58
CA ALA A 94 6.42 -10.27 -6.73
C ALA A 94 5.52 -11.44 -7.11
N ALA A 95 6.07 -12.43 -7.81
CA ALA A 95 5.43 -13.71 -8.05
C ALA A 95 5.57 -14.62 -6.81
N ALA A 96 4.53 -15.38 -6.51
CA ALA A 96 4.54 -16.39 -5.46
C ALA A 96 5.62 -17.46 -5.77
N PRO A 97 6.35 -17.94 -4.75
CA PRO A 97 7.38 -18.96 -4.93
C PRO A 97 6.79 -20.35 -5.23
N ASP A 98 5.50 -20.54 -4.95
CA ASP A 98 4.78 -21.81 -5.11
C ASP A 98 3.43 -21.60 -5.80
N ALA A 99 2.94 -22.66 -6.44
CA ALA A 99 1.66 -22.68 -7.15
C ALA A 99 0.45 -22.96 -6.24
N GLY A 100 0.64 -23.23 -4.95
CA GLY A 100 -0.44 -23.61 -4.03
C GLY A 100 -1.42 -22.49 -3.71
N ARG A 101 -1.11 -21.26 -4.16
CA ARG A 101 -1.91 -20.04 -3.95
C ARG A 101 -2.73 -19.63 -5.17
N ALA A 102 -2.69 -20.40 -6.25
CA ALA A 102 -3.39 -20.12 -7.50
C ALA A 102 -3.98 -21.42 -8.09
N PRO A 103 -4.93 -21.32 -9.04
CA PRO A 103 -5.39 -22.47 -9.80
C PRO A 103 -4.25 -23.22 -10.53
N GLU A 104 -4.51 -24.45 -10.94
CA GLU A 104 -3.56 -25.27 -11.69
C GLU A 104 -3.04 -24.53 -12.94
N GLY A 105 -1.73 -24.60 -13.18
CA GLY A 105 -1.06 -23.91 -14.30
C GLY A 105 -0.81 -22.42 -14.09
N LYS A 106 -1.29 -21.82 -12.97
CA LYS A 106 -1.10 -20.41 -12.64
C LYS A 106 -0.18 -20.21 -11.42
N LEU A 107 0.29 -18.98 -11.24
CA LEU A 107 0.94 -18.44 -10.05
C LEU A 107 0.24 -17.17 -9.61
N ALA A 108 0.15 -16.95 -8.30
CA ALA A 108 -0.29 -15.69 -7.75
C ALA A 108 0.83 -14.64 -7.88
N LEU A 109 0.46 -13.43 -8.26
CA LEU A 109 1.37 -12.31 -8.47
C LEU A 109 0.83 -11.07 -7.76
N THR A 110 1.73 -10.30 -7.15
CA THR A 110 1.44 -8.98 -6.61
C THR A 110 2.33 -7.95 -7.26
N VAL A 111 1.73 -6.88 -7.78
CA VAL A 111 2.44 -5.68 -8.20
C VAL A 111 2.04 -4.55 -7.25
N SER A 112 3.01 -3.86 -6.68
CA SER A 112 2.75 -2.74 -5.76
C SER A 112 3.51 -1.49 -6.19
N THR A 113 2.82 -0.35 -6.22
CA THR A 113 3.42 0.98 -6.42
C THR A 113 3.19 1.86 -5.20
N PHE A 114 4.06 2.85 -5.00
CA PHE A 114 3.82 3.90 -4.01
C PHE A 114 2.71 4.83 -4.49
N THR A 115 1.97 5.39 -3.54
CA THR A 115 0.97 6.43 -3.79
C THR A 115 0.83 7.29 -2.55
N ASP A 116 0.37 8.53 -2.69
CA ASP A 116 0.00 9.32 -1.52
C ASP A 116 -1.25 8.69 -0.88
N ALA A 117 -1.16 8.27 0.38
CA ALA A 117 -2.29 7.67 1.05
C ALA A 117 -3.44 8.66 1.21
N GLU A 118 -3.16 9.94 1.50
CA GLU A 118 -4.19 10.95 1.77
C GLU A 118 -5.08 11.20 0.57
N ASP A 119 -4.49 11.17 -0.63
CA ASP A 119 -5.23 11.33 -1.89
C ASP A 119 -6.32 10.27 -2.07
N TRP A 120 -6.28 9.13 -1.37
CA TRP A 120 -7.31 8.08 -1.43
C TRP A 120 -8.39 8.21 -0.35
N PHE A 121 -8.23 9.12 0.63
CA PHE A 121 -9.22 9.37 1.67
C PHE A 121 -9.97 10.70 1.45
N THR A 122 -9.70 11.44 0.39
CA THR A 122 -10.33 12.75 0.12
C THR A 122 -11.70 12.64 -0.57
N PHE A 123 -12.13 11.46 -1.04
CA PHE A 123 -13.34 11.27 -1.84
C PHE A 123 -14.61 10.93 -1.05
N HIS A 124 -14.77 11.49 0.15
CA HIS A 124 -15.88 11.13 1.04
C HIS A 124 -17.30 11.51 0.54
N GLU A 125 -17.44 12.13 -0.64
CA GLU A 125 -18.73 12.64 -1.13
C GLU A 125 -19.20 12.02 -2.47
N ASP A 126 -18.35 11.30 -3.22
CA ASP A 126 -18.70 10.75 -4.54
C ASP A 126 -18.01 9.41 -4.81
N GLU A 127 -18.76 8.31 -4.69
CA GLU A 127 -18.29 6.94 -4.95
C GLU A 127 -17.75 6.78 -6.39
N SER A 128 -18.34 7.49 -7.36
CA SER A 128 -17.90 7.44 -8.75
C SER A 128 -16.51 8.04 -8.96
N ALA A 129 -16.13 9.03 -8.15
CA ALA A 129 -14.80 9.63 -8.21
C ALA A 129 -13.71 8.68 -7.70
N HIS A 130 -14.01 7.87 -6.68
CA HIS A 130 -13.09 6.84 -6.20
C HIS A 130 -12.88 5.75 -7.25
N GLU A 131 -13.95 5.22 -7.84
CA GLU A 131 -13.88 4.20 -8.90
C GLU A 131 -13.12 4.70 -10.13
N GLN A 132 -13.37 5.94 -10.56
CA GLN A 132 -12.64 6.55 -11.68
C GLN A 132 -11.14 6.68 -11.39
N LYS A 133 -10.78 7.06 -10.15
CA LYS A 133 -9.38 7.14 -9.75
C LYS A 133 -8.73 5.76 -9.69
N ASP A 134 -9.43 4.76 -9.16
CA ASP A 134 -8.96 3.38 -9.13
C ASP A 134 -8.66 2.89 -10.55
N GLN A 135 -9.63 3.04 -11.46
CA GLN A 135 -9.47 2.67 -12.87
C GLN A 135 -8.31 3.40 -13.55
N ALA A 136 -8.19 4.72 -13.38
CA ALA A 136 -7.10 5.49 -13.97
C ALA A 136 -5.72 5.08 -13.40
N THR A 137 -5.66 4.75 -12.10
CA THR A 137 -4.42 4.27 -11.47
C THR A 137 -4.06 2.88 -11.96
N LEU A 138 -5.04 1.98 -12.09
CA LEU A 138 -4.88 0.67 -12.69
C LEU A 138 -4.28 0.78 -14.09
N GLU A 139 -4.88 1.57 -14.97
CA GLU A 139 -4.43 1.73 -16.36
C GLU A 139 -2.98 2.24 -16.43
N LEU A 140 -2.63 3.20 -15.57
CA LEU A 140 -1.27 3.73 -15.47
C LEU A 140 -0.27 2.65 -15.03
N VAL A 141 -0.57 1.92 -13.96
CA VAL A 141 0.32 0.88 -13.42
C VAL A 141 0.43 -0.30 -14.38
N TRP A 142 -0.68 -0.70 -15.01
CA TRP A 142 -0.73 -1.78 -16.00
C TRP A 142 0.13 -1.46 -17.23
N THR A 143 -0.01 -0.24 -17.75
CA THR A 143 0.81 0.23 -18.88
C THR A 143 2.30 0.22 -18.53
N ARG A 144 2.68 0.72 -17.34
CA ARG A 144 4.06 0.71 -16.87
C ARG A 144 4.61 -0.70 -16.68
N LEU A 145 3.80 -1.61 -16.15
CA LEU A 145 4.17 -3.03 -15.98
C LEU A 145 4.52 -3.66 -17.32
N HIS A 146 3.65 -3.55 -18.33
CA HIS A 146 3.88 -4.15 -19.64
C HIS A 146 5.00 -3.47 -20.43
N ALA A 147 5.19 -2.16 -20.27
CA ALA A 147 6.32 -1.46 -20.88
C ALA A 147 7.67 -1.92 -20.30
N ALA A 148 7.75 -2.14 -18.99
CA ALA A 148 8.98 -2.54 -18.32
C ALA A 148 9.24 -4.06 -18.35
N MET A 149 8.19 -4.87 -18.47
CA MET A 149 8.26 -6.34 -18.49
C MET A 149 7.46 -6.89 -19.69
N PRO A 150 7.91 -6.61 -20.93
CA PRO A 150 7.19 -7.03 -22.14
C PRO A 150 7.08 -8.55 -22.27
N GLU A 151 7.96 -9.31 -21.62
CA GLU A 151 7.88 -10.76 -21.55
C GLU A 151 6.63 -11.26 -20.83
N LEU A 152 5.91 -10.44 -20.05
CA LEU A 152 4.64 -10.89 -19.46
C LEU A 152 3.56 -11.10 -20.52
N GLY A 153 3.53 -10.29 -21.59
CA GLY A 153 2.54 -10.40 -22.67
C GLY A 153 1.12 -10.60 -22.15
N ASP A 154 0.35 -11.48 -22.78
CA ASP A 154 -1.02 -11.83 -22.35
C ASP A 154 -1.05 -12.95 -21.27
N SER A 155 0.11 -13.31 -20.69
CA SER A 155 0.20 -14.38 -19.68
C SER A 155 -0.16 -13.93 -18.27
N VAL A 156 -0.57 -12.67 -18.09
CA VAL A 156 -0.99 -12.10 -16.81
C VAL A 156 -2.42 -11.59 -16.88
N GLU A 157 -3.17 -11.81 -15.81
CA GLU A 157 -4.57 -11.41 -15.69
C GLU A 157 -4.80 -10.68 -14.38
N LEU A 158 -5.54 -9.57 -14.43
CA LEU A 158 -5.95 -8.83 -13.24
C LEU A 158 -7.07 -9.58 -12.52
N ILE A 159 -6.88 -9.81 -11.23
CA ILE A 159 -7.91 -10.38 -10.35
C ILE A 159 -8.59 -9.29 -9.53
N GLU A 160 -7.79 -8.43 -8.88
CA GLU A 160 -8.30 -7.39 -7.99
C GLU A 160 -7.28 -6.25 -7.80
N THR A 161 -7.78 -5.06 -7.50
CA THR A 161 -6.99 -3.90 -7.07
C THR A 161 -7.19 -3.66 -5.57
N ALA A 162 -6.16 -3.16 -4.89
CA ALA A 162 -6.31 -2.71 -3.51
C ALA A 162 -5.65 -1.34 -3.32
N THR A 163 -6.44 -0.40 -2.81
CA THR A 163 -6.03 0.98 -2.58
C THR A 163 -5.60 1.16 -1.11
N PRO A 164 -4.93 2.27 -0.75
CA PRO A 164 -4.71 2.61 0.65
C PRO A 164 -5.98 2.60 1.51
N GLN A 165 -7.14 2.91 0.91
CA GLN A 165 -8.43 2.83 1.59
C GLN A 165 -8.83 1.36 1.85
N THR A 166 -8.72 0.46 0.87
CA THR A 166 -8.98 -0.99 1.04
C THR A 166 -8.13 -1.58 2.18
N PHE A 167 -6.85 -1.19 2.26
CA PHE A 167 -5.95 -1.59 3.35
C PHE A 167 -6.41 -1.06 4.70
N TYR A 168 -6.82 0.20 4.76
CA TYR A 168 -7.32 0.82 5.97
C TYR A 168 -8.60 0.15 6.46
N GLU A 169 -9.52 -0.21 5.57
CA GLU A 169 -10.77 -0.88 5.94
C GLU A 169 -10.51 -2.25 6.56
N THR A 170 -9.55 -2.99 6.01
CA THR A 170 -9.19 -4.34 6.48
C THR A 170 -8.35 -4.32 7.77
N THR A 171 -7.38 -3.40 7.86
CA THR A 171 -6.38 -3.40 8.95
C THR A 171 -6.62 -2.35 10.02
N ARG A 172 -7.50 -1.38 9.76
CA ARG A 172 -7.73 -0.17 10.56
C ARG A 172 -6.47 0.68 10.78
N ARG A 173 -5.50 0.61 9.86
CA ARG A 173 -4.24 1.35 9.89
C ARG A 173 -4.13 2.32 8.73
N LYS A 174 -4.06 3.63 9.02
CA LYS A 174 -3.91 4.68 8.01
C LYS A 174 -2.45 4.79 7.60
N GLY A 175 -2.19 4.63 6.30
CA GLY A 175 -0.85 4.56 5.73
C GLY A 175 -0.26 3.14 5.83
N LEU A 176 0.51 2.74 4.82
CA LEU A 176 1.35 1.56 4.99
C LEU A 176 2.65 1.97 5.68
N PRO A 177 3.25 1.11 6.51
CA PRO A 177 4.66 1.22 6.88
C PRO A 177 5.57 0.86 5.69
N CYS A 178 5.23 1.31 4.47
CA CYS A 178 6.12 1.21 3.32
C CYS A 178 7.11 2.36 3.42
N LEU A 179 8.23 2.10 4.09
CA LEU A 179 9.42 2.94 4.14
C LEU A 179 9.15 4.37 4.63
N GLY A 180 9.15 4.52 5.96
CA GLY A 180 9.57 5.77 6.56
C GLY A 180 10.95 6.12 6.00
N ARG A 181 11.04 7.28 5.34
CA ARG A 181 12.27 7.90 4.84
C ARG A 181 13.40 7.71 5.87
N GLN A 182 14.33 6.81 5.61
CA GLN A 182 15.67 6.94 6.15
C GLN A 182 16.44 7.72 5.10
N LEU A 183 16.58 9.02 5.41
CA LEU A 183 17.56 9.99 4.89
C LEU A 183 17.53 10.25 3.39
#